data_AF-A0A7X5DEK9-F1
#
_entry.id   AF-A0A7X5DEK9-F1
#
_cell.length_a   1.000
_cell.length_b   1.000
_cell.length_c   1.000
_cell.angle_alpha   90.00
_cell.angle_beta   90.00
_cell.angle_gamma   90.00
#
_symmetry.space_group_name_H-M   'P 1'
#
loop_
_entity.id
_entity.type
_entity.pdbx_description
1 polymer ?
#
loop_
_entity_poly.entity_id
_entity_poly.type
_entity_poly.pdbx_seq_one_letter_code
_entity_poly.pdbx_strand_id
1 'polypeptide(L)'
;GVTTADSLAARGFGTGRRTVWGRYRLTVRAGLAMAALVALLALVGVGLAAGAGGAQFLPQFALPAASPLVAAAWAAWAALVIAPTLVGAGEEALWRCSLSTR
;
A
#
# COMPACT_ATOMS: atom_id res chain seq x y z
N GLY A 1 6.74 30.88 -33.26
CA GLY A 1 5.88 30.81 -32.07
C GLY A 1 6.77 30.43 -30.90
N VAL A 2 6.72 31.19 -29.81
CA VAL A 2 7.50 30.88 -28.60
C VAL A 2 6.94 29.58 -28.04
N THR A 3 7.72 28.50 -28.19
CA THR A 3 7.38 27.17 -27.71
C THR A 3 7.61 27.12 -26.20
N THR A 4 6.84 26.29 -25.51
CA THR A 4 6.84 26.14 -24.04
C THR A 4 8.24 25.99 -23.43
N ALA A 5 9.22 25.51 -24.20
CA ALA A 5 10.62 25.40 -23.80
C ALA A 5 11.29 26.77 -23.54
N ASP A 6 11.08 27.76 -24.39
CA ASP A 6 11.72 29.09 -24.24
C ASP A 6 11.19 29.83 -23.02
N SER A 7 9.89 29.69 -22.72
CA SER A 7 9.30 30.27 -21.51
C SER A 7 9.76 29.57 -20.24
N LEU A 8 10.05 28.27 -20.28
CA LEU A 8 10.65 27.54 -19.17
C LEU A 8 12.11 27.97 -18.97
N ALA A 9 12.89 28.11 -20.05
CA ALA A 9 14.28 28.56 -20.00
C ALA A 9 14.40 29.98 -19.41
N ALA A 10 13.54 30.91 -19.83
CA ALA A 10 13.49 32.27 -19.29
C ALA A 10 13.17 32.33 -17.78
N ARG A 11 12.47 31.32 -17.25
CA ARG A 11 12.16 31.17 -15.81
C ARG A 11 13.25 30.41 -15.04
N GLY A 12 14.40 30.14 -15.68
CA GLY A 12 15.51 29.41 -15.06
C GLY A 12 15.22 27.93 -14.84
N PHE A 13 14.41 27.29 -15.69
CA PHE A 13 14.36 25.83 -15.74
C PHE A 13 15.71 25.29 -16.21
N GLY A 14 16.31 24.39 -15.40
CA GLY A 14 17.61 23.76 -15.66
C GLY A 14 18.82 24.39 -14.96
N THR A 15 18.70 25.56 -14.33
CA THR A 15 19.86 26.33 -13.83
C THR A 15 20.20 26.15 -12.35
N GLY A 16 19.56 25.23 -11.62
CA GLY A 16 19.87 24.99 -10.20
C GLY A 16 18.99 23.96 -9.48
N ARG A 17 19.28 23.72 -8.20
CA ARG A 17 18.53 22.80 -7.33
C ARG A 17 17.11 23.31 -7.10
N ARG A 18 16.12 22.47 -7.36
CA ARG A 18 14.70 22.82 -7.21
C ARG A 18 14.10 22.24 -5.94
N THR A 19 13.21 23.00 -5.32
CA THR A 19 12.26 22.47 -4.34
C THR A 19 11.09 21.87 -5.10
N VAL A 20 10.75 20.63 -4.78
CA VAL A 20 9.56 19.98 -5.34
C VAL A 20 8.35 20.49 -4.56
N TRP A 21 7.49 21.25 -5.21
CA TRP A 21 6.24 21.70 -4.62
C TRP A 21 5.13 20.71 -4.96
N GLY A 22 4.61 20.02 -3.94
CA GLY A 22 3.45 19.14 -4.03
C GLY A 22 2.58 19.28 -2.79
N ARG A 23 1.26 19.40 -2.97
CA ARG A 23 0.31 19.45 -1.85
C ARG A 23 -0.09 18.03 -1.43
N TYR A 24 0.74 17.39 -0.61
CA TYR A 24 0.41 16.11 0.01
C TYR A 24 -0.25 16.36 1.37
N ARG A 25 -1.54 16.06 1.49
CA ARG A 25 -2.28 16.12 2.75
C ARG A 25 -2.68 14.71 3.15
N LEU A 26 -2.57 14.40 4.44
CA LEU A 26 -3.15 13.18 4.98
C LEU A 26 -4.67 13.32 4.86
N THR A 27 -5.25 12.63 3.89
CA THR A 27 -6.71 12.62 3.71
C THR A 27 -7.34 11.66 4.71
N VAL A 28 -8.62 11.87 5.04
CA VAL A 28 -9.36 10.93 5.91
C VAL A 28 -9.33 9.52 5.33
N ARG A 29 -9.47 9.38 4.00
CA ARG A 29 -9.35 8.10 3.29
C ARG A 29 -7.97 7.45 3.50
N ALA A 30 -6.89 8.22 3.37
CA ALA A 30 -5.55 7.71 3.59
C ALA A 30 -5.32 7.31 5.06
N GLY A 31 -5.86 8.09 6.00
CA GLY A 31 -5.83 7.78 7.42
C GLY A 31 -6.59 6.50 7.78
N LEU A 32 -7.79 6.29 7.21
CA LEU A 32 -8.57 5.07 7.39
C LEU A 32 -7.86 3.84 6.82
N ALA A 33 -7.27 3.97 5.62
CA ALA A 33 -6.48 2.89 5.02
C ALA A 33 -5.26 2.53 5.89
N MET A 34 -4.54 3.54 6.39
CA MET A 34 -3.41 3.34 7.31
C MET A 34 -3.85 2.66 8.61
N ALA A 35 -4.97 3.10 9.22
CA ALA A 35 -5.50 2.49 10.43
C ALA A 35 -5.90 1.02 10.22
N ALA A 36 -6.53 0.70 9.09
CA ALA A 36 -6.87 -0.68 8.74
C ALA A 36 -5.64 -1.57 8.59
N LEU A 37 -4.59 -1.08 7.92
CA LEU A 37 -3.31 -1.81 7.79
C LEU A 37 -2.65 -2.06 9.14
N VAL A 38 -2.63 -1.06 10.03
CA VAL A 38 -2.08 -1.20 11.39
C VAL A 38 -2.89 -2.22 12.20
N ALA A 39 -4.21 -2.20 12.09
CA ALA A 39 -5.07 -3.17 12.78
C ALA A 39 -4.83 -4.60 12.28
N LEU A 40 -4.74 -4.81 10.97
CA LEU A 40 -4.40 -6.11 10.37
C LEU A 40 -3.02 -6.60 10.83
N LEU A 41 -2.02 -5.72 10.81
CA LEU A 41 -0.68 -6.03 11.27
C LEU A 41 -0.66 -6.44 12.75
N ALA A 42 -1.39 -5.72 13.61
CA ALA A 42 -1.51 -6.04 15.03
C ALA A 42 -2.17 -7.41 15.24
N LEU A 43 -3.25 -7.70 14.50
CA LEU A 43 -3.95 -8.99 14.57
C LEU A 43 -3.02 -10.15 14.17
N VAL A 44 -2.25 -9.99 13.09
CA VAL A 44 -1.22 -10.96 12.70
C VAL A 44 -0.17 -11.12 13.81
N GLY A 45 0.31 -10.02 14.39
CA GLY A 45 1.27 -10.04 15.50
C GLY A 45 0.76 -10.83 16.71
N VAL A 46 -0.51 -10.65 17.09
CA VAL A 46 -1.15 -11.42 18.16
C VAL A 46 -1.22 -12.91 17.80
N GLY A 47 -1.60 -13.25 16.56
CA GLY A 47 -1.61 -14.63 16.09
C GLY A 47 -0.23 -15.30 16.16
N LEU A 48 0.81 -14.59 15.72
CA LEU A 48 2.19 -15.06 15.80
C LEU A 48 2.65 -15.26 17.26
N ALA A 49 2.35 -14.30 18.14
CA ALA A 49 2.66 -14.41 19.57
C ALA A 49 1.91 -15.58 20.25
N ALA A 50 0.71 -15.91 19.77
CA ALA A 50 -0.07 -17.07 20.21
C ALA A 50 0.37 -18.40 19.59
N GLY A 51 1.44 -18.42 18.80
CA GLY A 51 1.98 -19.65 18.20
C GLY A 51 1.30 -20.08 16.89
N ALA A 52 0.41 -19.26 16.31
CA ALA A 52 -0.25 -19.56 15.04
C ALA A 52 0.69 -19.53 13.82
N GLY A 53 1.93 -19.06 13.99
CA GLY A 53 2.96 -18.98 12.94
C GLY A 53 4.01 -20.10 12.97
N GLY A 54 3.85 -21.12 13.83
CA GLY A 54 4.81 -22.22 13.90
C GLY A 54 4.80 -23.05 12.61
N ALA A 55 5.89 -22.97 11.83
CA ALA A 55 6.18 -23.88 10.72
C ALA A 55 7.56 -24.48 10.98
N GLN A 56 7.61 -25.74 11.45
CA GLN A 56 8.88 -26.45 11.62
C GLN A 56 9.36 -26.92 10.24
N PHE A 57 10.66 -26.75 9.96
CA PHE A 57 11.26 -27.15 8.68
C PHE A 57 12.54 -27.95 8.90
N LEU A 58 12.39 -29.27 8.99
CA LEU A 58 13.37 -30.30 8.58
C LEU A 58 12.66 -31.66 8.49
N PRO A 59 12.57 -32.29 7.31
CA PRO A 59 11.29 -32.41 6.61
C PRO A 59 10.15 -32.89 7.56
N GLN A 60 9.42 -31.95 8.14
CA GLN A 60 8.17 -32.20 8.87
C GLN A 60 7.31 -30.94 8.86
N PHE A 61 6.36 -30.85 7.93
CA PHE A 61 5.40 -29.75 7.87
C PHE A 61 4.30 -29.97 8.92
N ALA A 62 4.53 -29.54 10.16
CA ALA A 62 3.49 -29.54 11.19
C ALA A 62 2.69 -28.23 11.12
N LEU A 63 1.55 -28.26 10.43
CA LEU A 63 0.58 -27.18 10.49
C LEU A 63 -0.04 -27.15 11.89
N PRO A 64 -0.22 -25.97 12.51
CA PRO A 64 -0.96 -25.87 13.76
C PRO A 64 -2.39 -26.40 13.54
N ALA A 65 -2.96 -27.02 14.58
CA ALA A 65 -4.33 -27.52 14.51
C ALA A 65 -5.30 -26.41 14.07
N ALA A 66 -6.21 -26.74 13.16
CA ALA A 66 -7.18 -25.79 12.63
C ALA A 66 -8.00 -25.20 13.78
N SER A 67 -7.78 -23.91 14.06
CA SER A 67 -8.51 -23.16 15.06
C SER A 67 -9.05 -21.86 14.44
N PRO A 68 -10.16 -21.31 14.97
CA PRO A 68 -10.69 -20.03 14.50
C PRO A 68 -9.66 -18.91 14.55
N LEU A 69 -8.78 -18.93 15.56
CA LEU A 69 -7.70 -17.95 15.70
C LEU A 69 -6.65 -18.08 14.59
N VAL A 70 -6.25 -19.30 14.25
CA VAL A 70 -5.31 -19.57 13.14
C VAL A 70 -5.94 -19.12 11.82
N ALA A 71 -7.21 -19.46 11.57
CA ALA A 71 -7.91 -19.03 10.36
C ALA A 71 -8.00 -17.48 10.25
N ALA A 72 -8.32 -16.81 11.36
CA ALA A 72 -8.36 -15.34 11.42
C ALA A 72 -6.99 -14.71 11.18
N ALA A 73 -5.92 -15.27 11.76
CA ALA A 73 -4.56 -14.79 11.58
C ALA A 73 -4.09 -14.92 10.11
N TRP A 74 -4.38 -16.05 9.47
CA TRP A 74 -4.07 -16.26 8.05
C TRP A 74 -4.89 -15.35 7.12
N ALA A 75 -6.17 -15.15 7.41
CA ALA A 75 -7.02 -14.21 6.65
C ALA A 75 -6.53 -12.77 6.80
N ALA A 76 -6.15 -12.35 8.01
CA ALA A 76 -5.60 -11.03 8.27
C ALA A 76 -4.25 -10.83 7.55
N TRP A 77 -3.40 -11.85 7.55
CA TRP A 77 -2.14 -11.84 6.82
C TRP A 77 -2.36 -11.73 5.30
N ALA A 78 -3.27 -12.53 4.74
CA ALA A 78 -3.61 -12.46 3.32
C ALA A 78 -4.15 -11.07 2.93
N ALA A 79 -5.04 -10.50 3.75
CA ALA A 79 -5.57 -9.15 3.54
C ALA A 79 -4.46 -8.08 3.58
N LEU A 80 -3.52 -8.19 4.53
CA LEU A 80 -2.39 -7.28 4.64
C LEU A 80 -1.49 -7.31 3.40
N VAL A 81 -1.21 -8.51 2.87
CA VAL A 81 -0.35 -8.69 1.69
C VAL A 81 -1.04 -8.23 0.40
N ILE A 82 -2.36 -8.39 0.29
CA ILE A 82 -3.14 -7.99 -0.89
C ILE A 82 -3.50 -6.50 -0.89
N ALA A 83 -3.52 -5.83 0.27
CA ALA A 83 -3.87 -4.41 0.35
C ALA A 83 -3.12 -3.48 -0.63
N PRO A 84 -1.78 -3.53 -0.78
CA PRO A 84 -1.09 -2.64 -1.73
C PRO A 84 -1.48 -2.89 -3.19
N THR A 85 -1.79 -4.14 -3.57
CA THR A 85 -2.20 -4.45 -4.95
C THR A 85 -3.60 -3.91 -5.24
N LEU A 86 -4.51 -3.95 -4.27
CA LEU A 86 -5.84 -3.35 -4.39
C LEU A 86 -5.79 -1.83 -4.52
N VAL A 87 -4.90 -1.17 -3.77
CA VAL A 87 -4.71 0.28 -3.88
C VAL A 87 -4.20 0.64 -5.28
N GLY A 88 -3.15 -0.02 -5.77
CA GLY A 88 -2.62 0.22 -7.11
C GLY A 88 -3.63 -0.07 -8.22
N ALA A 89 -4.39 -1.17 -8.11
CA ALA A 89 -5.45 -1.49 -9.07
C ALA A 89 -6.56 -0.44 -9.08
N GLY A 90 -6.92 0.11 -7.92
CA GLY A 90 -7.90 1.19 -7.79
C GLY A 90 -7.44 2.49 -8.44
N GLU A 91 -6.16 2.85 -8.29
CA GLU A 91 -5.57 4.03 -8.93
C GLU A 91 -5.54 3.90 -10.46
N GLU A 92 -5.16 2.73 -10.97
CA GLU A 92 -5.17 2.44 -12.41
C GLU A 92 -6.59 2.49 -12.99
N ALA A 93 -7.59 1.96 -12.28
CA ALA A 93 -8.98 2.04 -12.69
C ALA A 93 -9.48 3.50 -12.72
N LEU A 94 -9.16 4.29 -11.70
CA LEU A 94 -9.52 5.70 -11.63
C LEU A 94 -8.88 6.50 -12.78
N TRP A 95 -7.61 6.20 -13.08
CA TRP A 95 -6.87 6.78 -14.19
C TRP A 95 -7.58 6.52 -15.52
N ARG A 96 -7.95 5.27 -15.81
CA ARG A 96 -8.70 4.90 -17.03
C ARG A 96 -10.05 5.62 -17.12
N CYS A 97 -10.80 5.72 -16.03
CA CYS A 97 -12.07 6.46 -16.00
C CYS A 97 -11.87 7.96 -16.28
N SER A 98 -10.80 8.56 -15.75
CA SER A 98 -10.48 9.97 -15.98
C SER A 98 -10.03 10.29 -17.41
N LEU A 99 -9.41 9.32 -18.10
CA LEU A 99 -9.05 9.44 -19.52
C LEU A 99 -10.27 9.29 -20.42
N SER A 100 -11.25 8.48 -20.03
CA SER A 100 -12.49 8.24 -20.80
C SER A 100 -13.49 9.40 -20.75
N THR A 101 -13.30 10.38 -19.86
CA THR A 101 -14.21 11.53 -19.68
C THR A 101 -13.74 12.78 -20.47
N ARG A 102 -12.80 12.63 -21.41
CA ARG A 102 -12.40 13.65 -22.39
C ARG A 102 -12.68 13.17 -23.80
#